data_AF-A0A2W4WBE3-F1
#
_entry.id   AF-A0A2W4WBE3-F1
#
_cell.length_a   1.000
_cell.length_b   1.000
_cell.length_c   1.000
_cell.angle_alpha   90.00
_cell.angle_beta   90.00
_cell.angle_gamma   90.00
#
_symmetry.space_group_name_H-M   'P 1'
#
loop_
_entity.id
_entity.type
_entity.pdbx_description
1 polymer ?
#
loop_
_entity_poly.entity_id
_entity_poly.type
_entity_poly.pdbx_seq_one_letter_code
_entity_poly.pdbx_strand_id
1 'polypeptide(L)'
;FFPVHLLSFLYHSLLITTEISTILGEGNESQIKELLRQGVCIPLFFEADCELDGNTLFVVGDLSEEEANAWVGKLVGKLNIPCGKLVLLCGGGDPDGFAHAMSGNLPDPNCEFFQIIEVPSGEYQVEIFAYLTSSIAQNYLEEQKENIQEWFRNNCSGTESIGYIIHLIPLESEPTLPKLVPEVGWCSEFEFREPE
;
A
#
# COMPACT_ATOMS: atom_id res chain seq x y z
N PHE A 1 1.13 -7.10 -18.69
CA PHE A 1 1.71 -6.21 -17.67
C PHE A 1 0.56 -5.79 -16.81
N PHE A 2 0.44 -6.42 -15.64
CA PHE A 2 -0.52 -5.98 -14.63
C PHE A 2 0.17 -4.91 -13.79
N PRO A 3 -0.51 -3.82 -13.47
CA PRO A 3 -0.01 -2.84 -12.52
C PRO A 3 -0.15 -3.36 -11.09
N VAL A 4 0.91 -3.24 -10.32
CA VAL A 4 1.04 -3.91 -9.03
C VAL A 4 1.92 -3.06 -8.15
N HIS A 5 1.55 -2.88 -6.90
CA HIS A 5 2.43 -2.26 -5.94
C HIS A 5 2.48 -3.11 -4.67
N LEU A 6 3.67 -3.46 -4.23
CA LEU A 6 3.90 -4.30 -3.09
C LEU A 6 4.60 -3.49 -2.00
N LEU A 7 3.98 -3.42 -0.83
CA LEU A 7 4.65 -3.00 0.39
C LEU A 7 5.17 -4.26 1.07
N SER A 8 6.49 -4.42 1.18
CA SER A 8 7.08 -5.61 1.78
C SER A 8 8.22 -5.28 2.72
N PHE A 9 8.32 -6.05 3.80
CA PHE A 9 9.47 -6.09 4.69
C PHE A 9 10.03 -7.51 4.73
N LEU A 10 11.34 -7.69 4.50
CA LEU A 10 11.90 -9.05 4.31
C LEU A 10 13.25 -9.34 4.95
N TYR A 11 13.62 -8.70 6.05
CA TYR A 11 14.89 -9.05 6.69
C TYR A 11 14.80 -10.14 7.76
N HIS A 12 13.61 -10.69 8.08
CA HIS A 12 13.46 -11.74 9.10
C HIS A 12 12.34 -12.77 8.87
N SER A 13 11.66 -12.77 7.72
CA SER A 13 10.84 -13.92 7.37
C SER A 13 11.77 -15.08 7.01
N LEU A 14 11.44 -16.31 7.45
CA LEU A 14 12.15 -17.52 7.02
C LEU A 14 11.97 -17.82 5.52
N LEU A 15 11.21 -16.98 4.81
CA LEU A 15 10.89 -17.11 3.40
C LEU A 15 11.95 -16.39 2.56
N ILE A 16 12.50 -17.11 1.59
CA ILE A 16 13.44 -16.54 0.62
C ILE A 16 12.64 -15.67 -0.37
N THR A 17 13.21 -14.57 -0.87
CA THR A 17 12.53 -13.62 -1.79
C THR A 17 11.80 -14.29 -2.96
N THR A 18 12.36 -15.37 -3.51
CA THR A 18 11.74 -16.21 -4.55
C THR A 18 10.43 -16.86 -4.11
N GLU A 19 10.30 -17.26 -2.85
CA GLU A 19 9.08 -17.89 -2.33
C GLU A 19 7.96 -16.86 -2.19
N ILE A 20 8.26 -15.65 -1.69
CA ILE A 20 7.28 -14.56 -1.62
C ILE A 20 6.84 -14.14 -3.01
N SER A 21 7.80 -13.94 -3.93
CA SER A 21 7.50 -13.66 -5.33
C SER A 21 6.59 -14.73 -5.95
N THR A 22 6.87 -16.01 -5.69
CA THR A 22 6.05 -17.13 -6.18
C THR A 22 4.65 -17.09 -5.58
N ILE A 23 4.52 -16.93 -4.26
CA ILE A 23 3.22 -16.84 -3.57
C ILE A 23 2.38 -15.70 -4.13
N LEU A 24 2.99 -14.53 -4.33
CA LEU A 24 2.32 -13.34 -4.85
C LEU A 24 1.92 -13.50 -6.32
N GLY A 25 2.80 -14.09 -7.14
CA GLY A 25 2.54 -14.33 -8.57
C GLY A 25 1.51 -15.42 -8.84
N GLU A 26 1.41 -16.44 -7.98
CA GLU A 26 0.38 -17.48 -8.07
C GLU A 26 -0.98 -17.01 -7.55
N GLY A 27 -1.03 -15.94 -6.76
CA GLY A 27 -2.29 -15.39 -6.24
C GLY A 27 -2.99 -16.30 -5.23
N ASN A 28 -2.26 -17.21 -4.56
CA ASN A 28 -2.88 -18.16 -3.63
C ASN A 28 -3.39 -17.46 -2.36
N GLU A 29 -4.71 -17.32 -2.25
CA GLU A 29 -5.38 -16.60 -1.15
C GLU A 29 -4.96 -17.08 0.24
N SER A 30 -4.81 -18.40 0.45
CA SER A 30 -4.45 -18.94 1.77
C SER A 30 -3.01 -18.60 2.15
N GLN A 31 -2.08 -18.65 1.20
CA GLN A 31 -0.69 -18.30 1.43
C GLN A 31 -0.53 -16.78 1.60
N ILE A 32 -1.23 -15.96 0.81
CA ILE A 32 -1.18 -14.51 0.92
C ILE A 32 -1.80 -14.03 2.25
N LYS A 33 -2.90 -14.64 2.70
CA LYS A 33 -3.46 -14.38 4.04
C LYS A 33 -2.46 -14.67 5.16
N GLU A 34 -1.61 -15.68 4.99
CA GLU A 34 -0.57 -15.98 5.96
C GLU A 34 0.55 -14.92 5.93
N LEU A 35 0.96 -14.44 4.75
CA LEU A 35 1.90 -13.31 4.63
C LEU A 35 1.36 -12.04 5.30
N LEU A 36 0.09 -11.72 5.08
CA LEU A 36 -0.60 -10.58 5.72
C LEU A 36 -0.66 -10.75 7.24
N ARG A 37 -1.03 -11.94 7.73
CA ARG A 37 -1.13 -12.23 9.17
C ARG A 37 0.23 -12.12 9.87
N GLN A 38 1.30 -12.53 9.21
CA GLN A 38 2.66 -12.40 9.73
C GLN A 38 3.21 -10.97 9.61
N GLY A 39 2.55 -10.08 8.87
CA GLY A 39 3.03 -8.74 8.59
C GLY A 39 4.23 -8.70 7.65
N VAL A 40 4.36 -9.69 6.76
CA VAL A 40 5.50 -9.79 5.82
C VAL A 40 5.35 -8.80 4.66
N CYS A 41 4.15 -8.67 4.13
CA CYS A 41 3.85 -7.74 3.05
C CYS A 41 2.35 -7.42 2.99
N ILE A 42 2.03 -6.29 2.38
CA ILE A 42 0.69 -5.90 1.93
C ILE A 42 0.76 -5.78 0.40
N PRO A 43 0.33 -6.81 -0.35
CA PRO A 43 0.25 -6.72 -1.81
C PRO A 43 -0.94 -5.86 -2.20
N LEU A 44 -0.69 -4.70 -2.79
CA LEU A 44 -1.71 -3.79 -3.28
C LEU A 44 -1.92 -3.99 -4.77
N PHE A 45 -3.18 -4.08 -5.14
CA PHE A 45 -3.58 -4.07 -6.54
C PHE A 45 -4.11 -2.68 -6.90
N PHE A 46 -3.48 -2.08 -7.91
CA PHE A 46 -3.88 -0.82 -8.53
C PHE A 46 -4.10 -1.07 -10.02
N GLU A 47 -5.01 -0.34 -10.65
CA GLU A 47 -5.35 -0.53 -12.07
C GLU A 47 -4.36 0.13 -13.05
N ALA A 48 -3.53 1.07 -12.59
CA ALA A 48 -2.42 1.62 -13.36
C ALA A 48 -1.06 1.50 -12.64
N ASP A 49 0.00 1.50 -13.44
CA ASP A 49 1.37 1.12 -13.04
C ASP A 49 2.15 2.27 -12.41
N CYS A 50 1.59 3.49 -12.46
CA CYS A 50 2.16 4.71 -11.91
C CYS A 50 1.40 5.25 -10.69
N GLU A 51 0.60 4.40 -10.04
CA GLU A 51 -0.34 4.87 -9.00
C GLU A 51 0.31 5.41 -7.74
N LEU A 52 1.54 4.99 -7.48
CA LEU A 52 2.33 5.52 -6.37
C LEU A 52 3.36 6.56 -6.81
N ASP A 53 3.35 7.00 -8.08
CA ASP A 53 4.32 7.96 -8.60
C ASP A 53 3.98 9.40 -8.17
N GLY A 54 4.94 10.07 -7.54
CA GLY A 54 4.95 11.54 -7.35
C GLY A 54 3.92 12.14 -6.40
N ASN A 55 2.82 11.44 -6.12
CA ASN A 55 1.68 11.90 -5.33
C ASN A 55 1.39 11.01 -4.10
N THR A 56 2.31 10.10 -3.76
CA THR A 56 2.22 9.26 -2.56
C THR A 56 3.12 9.83 -1.47
N LEU A 57 2.55 10.08 -0.30
CA LEU A 57 3.31 10.46 0.89
C LEU A 57 3.49 9.25 1.80
N PHE A 58 4.68 9.14 2.37
CA PHE A 58 4.98 8.14 3.38
C PHE A 58 5.18 8.84 4.73
N VAL A 59 4.36 8.51 5.71
CA VAL A 59 4.37 9.18 7.02
C VAL A 59 4.59 8.18 8.14
N VAL A 60 5.58 8.47 8.98
CA VAL A 60 5.84 7.79 10.25
C VAL A 60 5.62 8.79 11.37
N GLY A 61 4.64 8.56 12.24
CA GLY A 61 4.25 9.50 13.29
C GLY A 61 2.89 10.14 13.00
N ASP A 62 2.68 11.39 13.39
CA ASP A 62 1.37 12.02 13.31
C ASP A 62 1.06 12.58 11.92
N LEU A 63 -0.20 12.46 11.49
CA LEU A 63 -0.75 13.20 10.36
C LEU A 63 -1.16 14.60 10.81
N SER A 64 -1.09 15.56 9.90
CA SER A 64 -1.76 16.85 10.09
C SER A 64 -3.28 16.68 10.18
N GLU A 65 -3.98 17.66 10.74
CA GLU A 65 -5.45 17.63 10.85
C GLU A 65 -6.12 17.53 9.46
N GLU A 66 -5.52 18.14 8.44
CA GLU A 66 -6.02 18.07 7.06
C GLU A 66 -5.86 16.67 6.47
N GLU A 67 -4.66 16.07 6.59
CA GLU A 67 -4.39 14.69 6.14
C GLU A 67 -5.27 13.68 6.89
N ALA A 68 -5.43 13.82 8.20
CA ALA A 68 -6.24 12.90 8.99
C ALA A 68 -7.74 12.92 8.60
N ASN A 69 -8.22 14.01 7.98
CA ASN A 69 -9.64 14.23 7.72
C ASN A 69 -10.03 14.24 6.24
N ALA A 70 -9.10 14.44 5.30
CA ALA A 70 -9.43 14.61 3.88
C ALA A 70 -9.39 13.31 3.05
N TRP A 71 -9.01 12.17 3.66
CA TRP A 71 -9.04 10.88 2.98
C TRP A 71 -10.46 10.46 2.59
N VAL A 72 -10.56 9.73 1.48
CA VAL A 72 -11.83 9.28 0.89
C VAL A 72 -12.01 7.78 1.00
N GLY A 73 -10.90 7.03 0.94
CA GLY A 73 -10.86 5.60 1.12
C GLY A 73 -9.75 5.21 2.09
N LYS A 74 -9.94 4.13 2.83
CA LYS A 74 -8.98 3.60 3.79
C LYS A 74 -8.80 2.11 3.62
N LEU A 75 -7.55 1.66 3.59
CA LEU A 75 -7.18 0.25 3.74
C LEU A 75 -6.26 0.12 4.94
N VAL A 76 -6.50 -0.89 5.78
CA VAL A 76 -5.69 -1.15 6.98
C VAL A 76 -5.05 -2.51 6.89
N GLY A 77 -3.77 -2.59 7.22
CA GLY A 77 -3.03 -3.85 7.32
C GLY A 77 -1.99 -3.80 8.44
N LYS A 78 -1.15 -4.83 8.47
CA LYS A 78 -0.06 -4.97 9.43
C LYS A 78 1.25 -5.20 8.70
N LEU A 79 2.33 -4.59 9.19
CA LEU A 79 3.69 -4.92 8.81
C LEU A 79 4.56 -5.13 10.05
N ASN A 80 5.43 -6.14 10.00
CA ASN A 80 6.47 -6.38 10.98
C ASN A 80 7.81 -6.01 10.34
N ILE A 81 8.49 -4.99 10.88
CA ILE A 81 9.69 -4.36 10.32
C ILE A 81 10.87 -4.44 11.30
N PRO A 82 11.47 -5.63 11.55
CA PRO A 82 12.54 -5.80 12.53
C PRO A 82 13.89 -5.17 12.18
N CYS A 83 14.17 -4.80 10.93
CA CYS A 83 15.46 -4.21 10.54
C CYS A 83 15.41 -2.71 10.22
N GLY A 84 14.22 -2.11 10.33
CA GLY A 84 14.03 -0.68 10.07
C GLY A 84 14.15 -0.27 8.60
N LYS A 85 13.96 -1.20 7.66
CA LYS A 85 13.93 -0.91 6.21
C LYS A 85 12.67 -1.45 5.58
N LEU A 86 11.78 -0.57 5.16
CA LEU A 86 10.62 -0.93 4.35
C LEU A 86 10.99 -0.88 2.87
N VAL A 87 10.55 -1.88 2.10
CA VAL A 87 10.70 -1.90 0.65
C VAL A 87 9.34 -1.68 0.01
N LEU A 88 9.25 -0.64 -0.82
CA LEU A 88 8.16 -0.46 -1.77
C LEU A 88 8.64 -0.99 -3.12
N LEU A 89 7.90 -1.91 -3.72
CA LEU A 89 8.25 -2.54 -4.99
C LEU A 89 7.05 -2.49 -5.93
N CYS A 90 7.17 -1.78 -7.04
CA CYS A 90 6.17 -1.78 -8.10
C CYS A 90 6.47 -2.90 -9.10
N GLY A 91 5.44 -3.46 -9.74
CA GLY A 91 5.59 -4.37 -10.89
C GLY A 91 5.46 -5.86 -10.61
N GLY A 92 4.88 -6.28 -9.48
CA GLY A 92 4.43 -7.68 -9.33
C GLY A 92 5.27 -8.53 -8.41
N GLY A 93 6.30 -7.95 -7.79
CA GLY A 93 7.20 -8.72 -6.95
C GLY A 93 8.00 -9.73 -7.75
N ASP A 94 8.52 -9.36 -8.91
CA ASP A 94 9.40 -10.25 -9.66
C ASP A 94 10.65 -10.60 -8.82
N PRO A 95 11.20 -11.84 -8.96
CA PRO A 95 12.29 -12.28 -8.10
C PRO A 95 13.56 -11.43 -8.22
N ASP A 96 13.82 -10.89 -9.42
CA ASP A 96 15.04 -10.14 -9.70
C ASP A 96 14.96 -8.74 -9.09
N GLY A 97 13.82 -8.05 -9.22
CA GLY A 97 13.53 -6.78 -8.56
C GLY A 97 13.60 -6.89 -7.04
N PHE A 98 13.05 -7.98 -6.48
CA PHE A 98 13.21 -8.28 -5.06
C PHE A 98 14.66 -8.52 -4.65
N ALA A 99 15.39 -9.36 -5.39
CA ALA A 99 16.78 -9.65 -5.10
C ALA A 99 17.64 -8.38 -5.16
N HIS A 100 17.35 -7.50 -6.10
CA HIS A 100 18.09 -6.25 -6.24
C HIS A 100 17.78 -5.26 -5.12
N ALA A 101 16.50 -5.06 -4.77
CA ALA A 101 16.12 -4.24 -3.62
C ALA A 101 16.80 -4.70 -2.31
N MET A 102 17.02 -6.00 -2.17
CA MET A 102 17.68 -6.61 -1.01
C MET A 102 19.21 -6.56 -1.06
N SER A 103 19.81 -6.29 -2.22
CA SER A 103 21.27 -6.25 -2.39
C SER A 103 21.94 -5.05 -1.71
N GLY A 104 21.17 -4.00 -1.41
CA GLY A 104 21.67 -2.73 -0.91
C GLY A 104 22.21 -1.79 -1.99
N ASN A 105 22.12 -2.17 -3.26
CA ASN A 105 22.39 -1.28 -4.38
C ASN A 105 21.26 -0.25 -4.57
N LEU A 106 21.59 0.86 -5.23
CA LEU A 106 20.59 1.86 -5.61
C LEU A 106 19.76 1.36 -6.80
N PRO A 107 18.46 1.68 -6.87
CA PRO A 107 17.64 1.37 -8.02
C PRO A 107 18.17 2.08 -9.28
N ASP A 108 18.15 1.40 -10.42
CA ASP A 108 18.33 2.03 -11.73
C ASP A 108 17.12 2.92 -12.03
N PRO A 109 17.31 4.25 -12.14
CA PRO A 109 16.20 5.19 -12.33
C PRO A 109 15.43 5.00 -13.64
N ASN A 110 15.93 4.20 -14.58
CA ASN A 110 15.28 3.98 -15.87
C ASN A 110 14.57 2.62 -15.99
N CYS A 111 14.78 1.70 -15.05
CA CYS A 111 14.35 0.31 -15.20
C CYS A 111 13.78 -0.31 -13.91
N GLU A 112 14.00 0.32 -12.75
CA GLU A 112 13.69 -0.30 -11.47
C GLU A 112 12.77 0.58 -10.64
N PHE A 113 11.65 -0.01 -10.25
CA PHE A 113 10.57 0.67 -9.57
C PHE A 113 10.50 0.19 -8.12
N PHE A 114 11.60 0.37 -7.37
CA PHE A 114 11.60 0.13 -5.93
C PHE A 114 12.18 1.30 -5.15
N GLN A 115 11.70 1.45 -3.92
CA GLN A 115 12.21 2.40 -2.96
C GLN A 115 12.45 1.71 -1.62
N ILE A 116 13.56 2.06 -0.98
CA ILE A 116 13.87 1.65 0.38
C ILE A 116 13.64 2.84 1.30
N ILE A 117 12.79 2.66 2.31
CA ILE A 117 12.43 3.69 3.28
C ILE A 117 12.95 3.25 4.64
N GLU A 118 13.76 4.10 5.28
CA GLU A 118 14.20 3.86 6.65
C GLU A 118 13.08 4.21 7.62
N VAL A 119 12.75 3.26 8.50
CA VAL A 119 11.73 3.40 9.54
C VAL A 119 12.26 2.80 10.83
N PRO A 120 11.77 3.18 12.02
CA PRO A 120 12.17 2.50 13.24
C PRO A 120 11.83 1.00 13.17
N SER A 121 12.58 0.18 13.89
CA SER A 121 12.27 -1.25 13.93
C SER A 121 11.06 -1.50 14.83
N GLY A 122 10.12 -2.33 14.39
CA GLY A 122 8.92 -2.64 15.18
C GLY A 122 7.78 -3.24 14.37
N GLU A 123 6.66 -3.47 15.05
CA GLU A 123 5.41 -3.87 14.44
C GLU A 123 4.52 -2.64 14.24
N TYR A 124 3.88 -2.56 13.09
CA TYR A 124 3.11 -1.40 12.66
C TYR A 124 1.72 -1.80 12.19
N GLN A 125 0.72 -1.03 12.62
CA GLN A 125 -0.49 -0.86 11.83
C GLN A 125 -0.15 0.06 10.65
N VAL A 126 -0.50 -0.39 9.44
CA VAL A 126 -0.31 0.37 8.22
C VAL A 126 -1.67 0.82 7.75
N GLU A 127 -1.86 2.12 7.64
CA GLU A 127 -3.05 2.74 7.08
C GLU A 127 -2.71 3.32 5.72
N ILE A 128 -3.42 2.88 4.69
CA ILE A 128 -3.27 3.37 3.33
C ILE A 128 -4.52 4.18 3.02
N PHE A 129 -4.35 5.49 3.00
CA PHE A 129 -5.39 6.45 2.69
C PHE A 129 -5.38 6.76 1.21
N ALA A 130 -6.51 6.57 0.55
CA ALA A 130 -6.79 7.08 -0.78
C ALA A 130 -7.40 8.48 -0.65
N TYR A 131 -6.88 9.43 -1.44
CA TYR A 131 -7.39 10.80 -1.55
C TYR A 131 -8.07 11.00 -2.90
N LEU A 132 -8.71 12.17 -3.07
CA LEU A 132 -9.52 12.46 -4.25
C LEU A 132 -8.77 12.19 -5.57
N THR A 133 -7.48 12.49 -5.67
CA THR A 133 -6.74 12.31 -6.94
C THR A 133 -6.29 10.88 -7.23
N SER A 134 -6.51 9.96 -6.28
CA SER A 134 -6.14 8.56 -6.43
C SER A 134 -7.07 7.85 -7.42
N SER A 135 -6.55 6.87 -8.17
CA SER A 135 -7.38 6.13 -9.12
C SER A 135 -8.48 5.32 -8.42
N ILE A 136 -8.19 4.77 -7.25
CA ILE A 136 -9.18 4.06 -6.41
C ILE A 136 -10.34 5.00 -6.03
N ALA A 137 -10.04 6.25 -5.69
CA ALA A 137 -11.06 7.25 -5.40
C ALA A 137 -11.86 7.63 -6.64
N GLN A 138 -11.18 7.91 -7.75
CA GLN A 138 -11.84 8.29 -9.01
C GLN A 138 -12.77 7.19 -9.51
N ASN A 139 -12.32 5.94 -9.54
CA ASN A 139 -13.12 4.79 -9.96
C ASN A 139 -14.37 4.63 -9.07
N TYR A 140 -14.20 4.70 -7.75
CA TYR A 140 -15.34 4.66 -6.83
C TYR A 140 -16.33 5.79 -7.10
N LEU A 141 -15.85 7.01 -7.33
CA LEU A 141 -16.70 8.17 -7.59
C LEU A 141 -17.42 8.13 -8.93
N GLU A 142 -16.87 7.47 -9.94
CA GLU A 142 -17.56 7.23 -11.22
C GLU A 142 -18.72 6.25 -11.06
N GLU A 143 -18.60 5.29 -10.15
CA GLU A 143 -19.67 4.34 -9.82
C GLU A 143 -20.75 4.95 -8.90
N GLN A 144 -20.40 5.96 -8.10
CA GLN A 144 -21.33 6.66 -7.22
C GLN A 144 -22.01 7.88 -7.89
N LYS A 145 -23.14 8.32 -7.34
CA LYS A 145 -23.93 9.47 -7.86
C LYS A 145 -23.27 10.83 -7.55
N GLU A 146 -23.62 11.85 -8.33
CA GLU A 146 -23.06 13.22 -8.34
C GLU A 146 -22.83 13.88 -6.96
N ASN A 147 -23.67 13.58 -5.94
CA ASN A 147 -23.61 14.21 -4.62
C ASN A 147 -22.28 13.99 -3.88
N ILE A 148 -21.65 12.82 -4.04
CA ILE A 148 -20.42 12.48 -3.31
C ILE A 148 -19.22 13.28 -3.88
N GLN A 149 -19.17 13.42 -5.21
CA GLN A 149 -18.14 14.21 -5.89
C GLN A 149 -18.20 15.70 -5.51
N GLU A 150 -19.41 16.23 -5.31
CA GLU A 150 -19.60 17.62 -4.88
C GLU A 150 -19.18 17.82 -3.41
N TRP A 151 -19.50 16.88 -2.53
CA TRP A 151 -19.02 16.92 -1.14
C TRP A 151 -17.50 16.94 -1.06
N PHE A 152 -16.80 16.06 -1.78
CA PHE A 152 -15.34 16.00 -1.75
C PHE A 152 -14.69 17.31 -2.23
N ARG A 153 -15.19 17.88 -3.33
CA ARG A 153 -14.70 19.18 -3.84
C ARG A 153 -14.88 20.32 -2.85
N ASN A 154 -15.91 20.27 -2.01
CA ASN A 154 -16.24 21.34 -1.08
C ASN A 154 -15.53 21.22 0.28
N ASN A 155 -15.13 20.01 0.69
CA ASN A 155 -14.63 19.75 2.05
C ASN A 155 -13.15 19.33 2.11
N CYS A 156 -12.53 18.94 0.99
CA CYS A 156 -11.16 18.39 0.96
C CYS A 156 -10.17 19.32 0.22
N SER A 157 -10.13 20.60 0.60
CA SER A 157 -9.13 21.56 0.10
C SER A 157 -7.80 21.42 0.84
N GLY A 158 -6.66 21.57 0.15
CA GLY A 158 -5.31 21.49 0.71
C GLY A 158 -4.56 20.17 0.45
N THR A 159 -5.27 19.12 0.04
CA THR A 159 -4.71 17.80 -0.30
C THR A 159 -4.85 17.48 -1.79
N GLU A 160 -5.02 18.49 -2.66
CA GLU A 160 -5.36 18.29 -4.08
C GLU A 160 -4.25 17.65 -4.91
N SER A 161 -3.02 17.59 -4.39
CA SER A 161 -1.91 16.89 -5.03
C SER A 161 -1.62 15.52 -4.40
N ILE A 162 -2.30 15.16 -3.32
CA ILE A 162 -2.09 13.89 -2.63
C ILE A 162 -2.98 12.85 -3.29
N GLY A 163 -2.37 11.77 -3.78
CA GLY A 163 -3.06 10.58 -4.26
C GLY A 163 -3.22 9.57 -3.14
N TYR A 164 -2.11 9.23 -2.46
CA TYR A 164 -2.12 8.30 -1.35
C TYR A 164 -1.29 8.79 -0.18
N ILE A 165 -1.68 8.40 1.04
CA ILE A 165 -0.79 8.43 2.19
C ILE A 165 -0.66 7.00 2.72
N ILE A 166 0.59 6.55 2.87
CA ILE A 166 0.93 5.32 3.58
C ILE A 166 1.44 5.73 4.96
N HIS A 167 0.63 5.46 5.97
CA HIS A 167 0.82 5.90 7.34
C HIS A 167 1.17 4.72 8.25
N LEU A 168 2.29 4.82 8.94
CA LEU A 168 2.77 3.80 9.87
C LEU A 168 2.57 4.24 11.31
N ILE A 169 1.79 3.44 12.05
CA ILE A 169 1.48 3.65 13.47
C ILE A 169 2.00 2.44 14.25
N PRO A 170 2.68 2.62 15.41
CA PRO A 170 3.03 1.49 16.26
C PRO A 170 1.83 0.59 16.55
N LEU A 171 2.01 -0.72 16.42
CA LEU A 171 0.92 -1.68 16.58
C LEU A 171 0.49 -1.77 18.05
N GLU A 172 -0.74 -1.31 18.35
CA GLU A 172 -1.35 -1.45 19.69
C GLU A 172 -2.31 -2.64 19.77
N SER A 173 -2.95 -2.99 18.66
CA SER A 173 -3.89 -4.11 18.54
C SER A 173 -3.87 -4.70 17.13
N GLU A 174 -4.17 -5.98 16.99
CA GLU A 174 -4.23 -6.65 15.68
C GLU A 174 -5.36 -6.06 14.81
N PRO A 175 -5.05 -5.47 13.64
CA PRO A 175 -6.06 -4.97 12.73
C PRO A 175 -6.77 -6.13 12.02
N THR A 176 -7.96 -5.85 11.50
CA THR A 176 -8.63 -6.76 10.56
C THR A 176 -7.75 -6.93 9.33
N LEU A 177 -7.60 -8.18 8.85
CA LEU A 177 -6.85 -8.43 7.62
C LEU A 177 -7.53 -7.73 6.43
N PRO A 178 -6.77 -7.06 5.54
CA PRO A 178 -7.30 -6.57 4.29
C PRO A 178 -7.97 -7.71 3.52
N LYS A 179 -9.05 -7.39 2.83
CA LYS A 179 -9.71 -8.36 1.94
C LYS A 179 -8.89 -8.54 0.67
N LEU A 180 -8.85 -9.78 0.20
CA LEU A 180 -8.18 -10.14 -1.03
C LEU A 180 -9.21 -10.23 -2.16
N VAL A 181 -8.87 -9.69 -3.32
CA VAL A 181 -9.61 -9.87 -4.57
C VAL A 181 -9.46 -11.33 -5.02
N PRO A 182 -10.54 -12.12 -5.15
CA PRO A 182 -10.43 -13.55 -5.47
C PRO A 182 -9.66 -13.87 -6.76
N GLU A 183 -9.73 -12.98 -7.76
CA GLU A 183 -9.13 -13.18 -9.08
C GLU A 183 -7.61 -12.95 -9.10
N VAL A 184 -7.10 -12.07 -8.23
CA VAL A 184 -5.69 -11.63 -8.23
C VAL A 184 -4.97 -12.03 -6.94
N GLY A 185 -5.71 -12.27 -5.86
CA GLY A 185 -5.20 -12.64 -4.55
C GLY A 185 -4.61 -11.47 -3.76
N TRP A 186 -4.79 -10.22 -4.21
CA TRP A 186 -4.19 -9.01 -3.59
C TRP A 186 -5.24 -8.06 -3.02
N CYS A 187 -4.77 -7.06 -2.27
CA CYS A 187 -5.62 -6.12 -1.58
C CYS A 187 -5.96 -4.92 -2.49
N SER A 188 -7.24 -4.70 -2.78
CA SER A 188 -7.73 -3.48 -3.43
C SER A 188 -9.04 -2.96 -2.84
N GLU A 189 -9.62 -3.66 -1.86
CA GLU A 189 -10.86 -3.22 -1.22
C GLU A 189 -10.55 -2.17 -0.16
N PHE A 190 -10.80 -0.91 -0.51
CA PHE A 190 -10.77 0.22 0.41
C PHE A 190 -12.17 0.43 1.03
N GLU A 191 -12.19 0.76 2.32
CA GLU A 191 -13.39 1.27 2.99
C GLU A 191 -13.54 2.75 2.66
N PHE A 192 -14.62 3.10 1.96
CA PHE A 192 -14.90 4.49 1.59
C PHE A 192 -15.71 5.20 2.65
N ARG A 193 -15.38 6.46 2.91
CA ARG A 193 -16.13 7.30 3.84
C ARG A 193 -17.53 7.56 3.28
N GLU A 194 -18.55 7.30 4.09
CA GLU A 194 -19.92 7.75 3.78
C GLU A 194 -20.04 9.27 4.02
N PRO A 195 -20.74 10.02 3.17
CA PRO A 195 -21.04 11.43 3.45
C PRO A 195 -21.90 11.53 4.71
N GLU A 196 -21.50 12.38 5.66
CA GLU A 196 -22.31 12.74 6.83
C GLU A 196 -23.56 13.55 6.47
#